data_AF-A0A224XYB1-F1
#
_entry.id   AF-A0A224XYB1-F1
#
_cell.length_a   1.000
_cell.length_b   1.000
_cell.length_c   1.000
_cell.angle_alpha   90.00
_cell.angle_beta   90.00
_cell.angle_gamma   90.00
#
_symmetry.space_group_name_H-M   'P 1'
#
loop_
_entity.id
_entity.type
_entity.pdbx_description
1 polymer ?
#
loop_
_entity_poly.entity_id
_entity_poly.type
_entity_poly.pdbx_seq_one_letter_code
_entity_poly.pdbx_strand_id
1 'polypeptide(L)'
;DKELEGKVIQCLKVHFRAGKLSSSCEREVVTVLREAALNYKLNPLLTALCSTEIKQLCENMSDNVGKGEVEECLKQALYNGQVSNTLCKQEIIELLNEAKADIHTDPLLYRACSRDIDNYCSHIQKGAGRQLECIIGVLHDKDSQRKLQWSCEKMLKERIEMYKIKPPKRLENFQELYGQVYHSPSKKYFIVVLMTFIGMIF
;
A
#
# COMPACT_ATOMS: atom_id res chain seq x y z
N ASP A 1 12.13 -23.43 5.82
CA ASP A 1 11.85 -22.40 6.84
C ASP A 1 11.57 -21.01 6.27
N LYS A 2 12.45 -20.39 5.47
CA LYS A 2 12.21 -19.06 4.84
C LYS A 2 10.89 -18.90 4.06
N GLU A 3 10.41 -19.97 3.42
CA GLU A 3 9.13 -19.94 2.69
C GLU A 3 7.91 -19.88 3.64
N LEU A 4 8.05 -20.45 4.84
CA LEU A 4 7.00 -20.42 5.87
C LEU A 4 6.92 -19.03 6.50
N GLU A 5 8.07 -18.38 6.74
CA GLU A 5 8.16 -17.02 7.29
C GLU A 5 7.44 -16.00 6.40
N GLY A 6 7.61 -16.10 5.07
CA GLY A 6 6.90 -15.23 4.11
C GLY A 6 5.37 -15.43 4.14
N LYS A 7 4.89 -16.67 4.26
CA LYS A 7 3.44 -16.98 4.34
C LYS A 7 2.82 -16.48 5.64
N VAL A 8 3.54 -16.56 6.76
CA VAL A 8 3.08 -16.07 8.08
C VAL A 8 2.97 -14.55 8.07
N ILE A 9 4.00 -13.84 7.60
CA ILE A 9 3.98 -12.37 7.51
C ILE A 9 2.84 -11.90 6.60
N GLN A 10 2.61 -12.56 5.47
CA GLN A 10 1.49 -12.22 4.59
C GLN A 10 0.13 -12.36 5.30
N CYS A 11 -0.07 -13.45 6.04
CA CYS A 11 -1.28 -13.65 6.84
C CYS A 11 -1.44 -12.55 7.89
N LEU A 12 -0.38 -12.23 8.64
CA LEU A 12 -0.39 -11.18 9.64
C LEU A 12 -0.73 -9.80 9.04
N LYS A 13 -0.18 -9.45 7.88
CA LYS A 13 -0.53 -8.21 7.14
C LYS A 13 -2.02 -8.12 6.80
N VAL A 14 -2.66 -9.24 6.42
CA VAL A 14 -4.12 -9.27 6.15
C VAL A 14 -4.92 -9.01 7.42
N HIS A 15 -4.59 -9.69 8.52
CA HIS A 15 -5.29 -9.51 9.79
C HIS A 15 -5.02 -8.15 10.44
N PHE A 16 -3.82 -7.61 10.27
CA PHE A 16 -3.42 -6.27 10.70
C PHE A 16 -4.31 -5.20 10.07
N ARG A 17 -4.45 -5.22 8.73
CA ARG A 17 -5.30 -4.27 8.00
C ARG A 17 -6.79 -4.40 8.35
N ALA A 18 -7.22 -5.59 8.75
CA ALA A 18 -8.58 -5.83 9.21
C ALA A 18 -8.81 -5.45 10.68
N GLY A 19 -7.79 -5.00 11.42
CA GLY A 19 -7.89 -4.71 12.85
C GLY A 19 -8.20 -5.93 13.71
N LYS A 20 -7.81 -7.13 13.26
CA LYS A 20 -8.15 -8.43 13.90
C LYS A 20 -7.02 -9.03 14.73
N LEU A 21 -5.93 -8.30 14.93
CA LEU A 21 -4.81 -8.75 15.76
C LEU A 21 -5.03 -8.36 17.22
N SER A 22 -4.43 -9.11 18.13
CA SER A 22 -4.33 -8.67 19.53
C SER A 22 -3.38 -7.46 19.61
N SER A 23 -3.58 -6.61 20.61
CA SER A 23 -2.76 -5.39 20.80
C SER A 23 -1.25 -5.69 20.89
N SER A 24 -0.87 -6.83 21.48
CA SER A 24 0.54 -7.23 21.53
C SER A 24 1.08 -7.62 20.16
N CYS A 25 0.33 -8.44 19.40
CA CYS A 25 0.73 -8.87 18.07
C CYS A 25 0.78 -7.69 17.09
N GLU A 26 -0.20 -6.79 17.18
CA GLU A 26 -0.26 -5.59 16.35
C GLU A 26 0.98 -4.70 16.49
N ARG A 27 1.48 -4.51 17.72
CA ARG A 27 2.71 -3.73 17.96
C ARG A 27 3.95 -4.35 17.31
N GLU A 28 4.08 -5.67 17.37
CA GLU A 28 5.19 -6.38 16.73
C GLU A 28 5.09 -6.27 15.20
N VAL A 29 3.88 -6.45 14.66
CA VAL A 29 3.65 -6.27 13.22
C VAL A 29 3.97 -4.85 12.78
N VAL A 30 3.53 -3.82 13.51
CA VAL A 30 3.88 -2.42 13.21
C VAL A 30 5.40 -2.21 13.20
N THR A 31 6.12 -2.82 14.13
CA THR A 31 7.59 -2.74 14.19
C THR A 31 8.22 -3.33 12.93
N VAL A 32 7.83 -4.55 12.56
CA VAL A 32 8.32 -5.22 11.34
C VAL A 32 7.99 -4.41 10.09
N LEU A 33 6.76 -3.91 9.96
CA LEU A 33 6.34 -3.13 8.79
C LEU A 33 7.09 -1.79 8.71
N ARG A 34 7.30 -1.12 9.85
CA ARG A 34 8.06 0.13 9.91
C ARG A 34 9.53 -0.08 9.53
N GLU A 35 10.16 -1.14 10.00
CA GLU A 35 11.54 -1.48 9.65
C GLU A 35 11.68 -1.78 8.15
N ALA A 36 10.72 -2.53 7.60
CA ALA A 36 10.63 -2.78 6.16
C ALA A 36 10.41 -1.50 5.35
N ALA A 37 9.60 -0.56 5.86
CA ALA A 37 9.37 0.72 5.19
C ALA A 37 10.61 1.62 5.21
N LEU A 38 11.42 1.58 6.27
CA LEU A 38 12.70 2.29 6.34
C LEU A 38 13.75 1.65 5.43
N ASN A 39 13.77 0.32 5.37
CA ASN A 39 14.69 -0.46 4.57
C ASN A 39 13.95 -1.46 3.69
N TYR A 40 13.68 -1.05 2.44
CA TYR A 40 12.96 -1.85 1.46
C TYR A 40 13.54 -3.25 1.24
N LYS A 41 14.84 -3.47 1.51
CA LYS A 41 15.50 -4.78 1.40
C LYS A 41 14.97 -5.81 2.40
N LEU A 42 14.31 -5.35 3.48
CA LEU A 42 13.63 -6.20 4.45
C LEU A 42 12.21 -6.59 4.03
N ASN A 43 11.73 -6.12 2.87
CA ASN A 43 10.53 -6.64 2.21
C ASN A 43 10.92 -7.45 0.95
N PRO A 44 11.05 -8.78 1.06
CA PRO A 44 11.41 -9.64 -0.06
C PRO A 44 10.44 -9.55 -1.24
N LEU A 45 9.12 -9.42 -0.98
CA LEU A 45 8.11 -9.31 -2.03
C LEU A 45 8.30 -8.03 -2.83
N LEU A 46 8.47 -6.89 -2.14
CA LEU A 46 8.77 -5.62 -2.79
C LEU A 46 10.05 -5.69 -3.62
N THR A 47 11.14 -6.23 -3.07
CA THR A 47 12.42 -6.33 -3.79
C THR A 47 12.35 -7.24 -5.02
N ALA A 48 11.55 -8.30 -4.97
CA ALA A 48 11.36 -9.22 -6.08
C ALA A 48 10.47 -8.60 -7.17
N LEU A 49 9.30 -8.08 -6.77
CA LEU A 49 8.26 -7.62 -7.70
C LEU A 49 8.55 -6.25 -8.31
N CYS A 50 9.23 -5.36 -7.59
CA CYS A 50 9.53 -3.99 -8.02
C CYS A 50 11.02 -3.78 -8.38
N SER A 51 11.79 -4.85 -8.60
CA SER A 51 13.24 -4.74 -8.88
C SER A 51 13.57 -3.80 -10.05
N THR A 52 12.78 -3.84 -11.11
CA THR A 52 12.92 -2.99 -12.29
C THR A 52 12.59 -1.53 -11.96
N GLU A 53 11.46 -1.27 -11.33
CA GLU A 53 11.05 0.07 -10.93
C GLU A 53 12.04 0.72 -9.96
N ILE A 54 12.56 -0.05 -9.00
CA ILE A 54 13.58 0.44 -8.05
C ILE A 54 14.82 0.91 -8.82
N LYS A 55 15.28 0.13 -9.80
CA LYS A 55 16.45 0.48 -10.63
C LYS A 55 16.18 1.62 -11.60
N GLN A 56 14.99 1.73 -12.17
CA GLN A 56 14.72 2.71 -13.24
C GLN A 56 14.19 4.04 -12.71
N LEU A 57 13.44 4.02 -11.60
CA LEU A 57 12.73 5.19 -11.07
C LEU A 57 13.37 5.71 -9.78
N CYS A 58 14.04 4.84 -9.02
CA CYS A 58 14.51 5.14 -7.66
C CYS A 58 16.02 4.93 -7.46
N GLU A 59 16.81 4.79 -8.54
CA GLU A 59 18.23 4.41 -8.48
C GLU A 59 19.06 5.34 -7.57
N ASN A 60 18.88 6.64 -7.71
CA ASN A 60 19.59 7.67 -6.94
C ASN A 60 19.29 7.66 -5.45
N MET A 61 18.27 6.91 -5.02
CA MET A 61 17.82 6.81 -3.62
C MET A 61 18.29 5.49 -2.98
N SER A 62 18.88 4.59 -3.76
CA SER A 62 19.30 3.26 -3.30
C SER A 62 20.52 3.29 -2.37
N ASP A 63 21.29 4.38 -2.35
CA ASP A 63 22.37 4.65 -1.40
C ASP A 63 21.86 5.11 -0.02
N ASN A 64 20.61 5.58 0.07
CA ASN A 64 19.96 6.05 1.30
C ASN A 64 19.15 4.93 2.00
N VAL A 65 19.70 3.72 2.02
CA VAL A 65 19.10 2.58 2.73
C VAL A 65 18.87 2.94 4.20
N GLY A 66 17.66 2.71 4.71
CA GLY A 66 17.28 2.99 6.11
C GLY A 66 16.55 4.32 6.32
N LYS A 67 16.38 5.15 5.29
CA LYS A 67 15.62 6.41 5.38
C LYS A 67 14.17 6.31 4.88
N GLY A 68 13.80 5.19 4.25
CA GLY A 68 12.50 4.96 3.61
C GLY A 68 12.28 5.69 2.28
N GLU A 69 13.34 6.23 1.68
CA GLU A 69 13.26 7.00 0.44
C GLU A 69 12.87 6.15 -0.78
N VAL A 70 13.33 4.89 -0.84
CA VAL A 70 12.98 3.98 -1.95
C VAL A 70 11.48 3.65 -1.93
N GLU A 71 10.91 3.33 -0.76
CA GLU A 71 9.47 3.09 -0.66
C GLU A 71 8.66 4.36 -0.99
N GLU A 72 9.10 5.52 -0.53
CA GLU A 72 8.46 6.79 -0.87
C GLU A 72 8.48 7.03 -2.39
N CYS A 73 9.63 6.84 -3.03
CA CYS A 73 9.76 6.96 -4.47
C CYS A 73 8.79 6.04 -5.22
N LEU A 74 8.63 4.79 -4.77
CA LEU A 74 7.68 3.85 -5.36
C LEU A 74 6.23 4.29 -5.17
N LYS A 75 5.85 4.80 -3.99
CA LYS A 75 4.51 5.37 -3.75
C LYS A 75 4.22 6.56 -4.67
N GLN A 76 5.19 7.46 -4.83
CA GLN A 76 5.08 8.61 -5.73
C GLN A 76 5.02 8.19 -7.21
N ALA A 77 5.86 7.25 -7.63
CA ALA A 77 5.83 6.68 -8.97
C ALA A 77 4.49 6.00 -9.29
N LEU A 78 3.90 5.31 -8.31
CA LEU A 78 2.56 4.74 -8.44
C LEU A 78 1.51 5.84 -8.63
N TYR A 79 1.53 6.86 -7.78
CA TYR A 79 0.60 8.00 -7.83
C TYR A 79 0.67 8.75 -9.17
N ASN A 80 1.88 8.91 -9.72
CA ASN A 80 2.14 9.55 -11.00
C ASN A 80 1.89 8.63 -12.21
N GLY A 81 1.48 7.37 -12.00
CA GLY A 81 1.22 6.42 -13.08
C GLY A 81 2.47 5.92 -13.82
N GLN A 82 3.65 6.03 -13.20
CA GLN A 82 4.95 5.68 -13.80
C GLN A 82 5.33 4.20 -13.60
N VAL A 83 4.69 3.51 -12.65
CA VAL A 83 4.87 2.06 -12.46
C VAL A 83 4.20 1.33 -13.62
N SER A 84 4.92 0.43 -14.28
CA SER A 84 4.37 -0.34 -15.41
C SER A 84 3.96 -1.75 -14.99
N ASN A 85 4.77 -2.41 -14.15
CA ASN A 85 4.53 -3.76 -13.70
C ASN A 85 3.30 -3.85 -12.76
N THR A 86 2.28 -4.60 -13.18
CA THR A 86 1.03 -4.78 -12.41
C THR A 86 1.25 -5.43 -11.05
N LEU A 87 2.20 -6.37 -10.92
CA LEU A 87 2.51 -7.01 -9.64
C LEU A 87 3.22 -6.02 -8.69
N CYS A 88 4.10 -5.19 -9.22
CA CYS A 88 4.71 -4.11 -8.45
C CYS A 88 3.66 -3.09 -7.98
N LYS A 89 2.73 -2.68 -8.87
CA LYS A 89 1.60 -1.81 -8.48
C LYS A 89 0.82 -2.38 -7.31
N GLN A 90 0.50 -3.67 -7.40
CA GLN A 90 -0.25 -4.34 -6.34
C GLN A 90 0.51 -4.30 -5.02
N GLU A 91 1.80 -4.63 -5.01
CA GLU A 91 2.61 -4.59 -3.79
C GLU A 91 2.69 -3.17 -3.20
N ILE A 92 2.89 -2.13 -4.01
CA ILE A 92 2.91 -0.74 -3.52
C ILE A 92 1.54 -0.34 -2.92
N ILE A 93 0.44 -0.82 -3.49
CA ILE A 93 -0.91 -0.60 -2.93
C ILE A 93 -1.08 -1.33 -1.60
N GLU A 94 -0.50 -2.52 -1.44
CA GLU A 94 -0.48 -3.22 -0.14
C GLU A 94 0.27 -2.40 0.92
N LEU A 95 1.41 -1.81 0.58
CA LEU A 95 2.14 -0.88 1.46
C LEU A 95 1.30 0.34 1.85
N LEU A 96 0.56 0.93 0.91
CA LEU A 96 -0.37 2.02 1.19
C LEU A 96 -1.52 1.58 2.12
N ASN A 97 -2.02 0.35 1.96
CA ASN A 97 -3.06 -0.19 2.83
C ASN A 97 -2.53 -0.49 4.24
N GLU A 98 -1.26 -0.89 4.37
CA GLU A 98 -0.57 -1.02 5.66
C GLU A 98 -0.45 0.36 6.35
N ALA A 99 0.04 1.38 5.62
CA ALA A 99 0.13 2.77 6.09
C ALA A 99 -1.22 3.37 6.50
N LYS A 100 -2.29 2.99 5.80
CA LYS A 100 -3.66 3.37 6.15
C LYS A 100 -4.16 2.67 7.42
N ALA A 101 -3.72 1.44 7.66
CA ALA A 101 -4.10 0.68 8.84
C ALA A 101 -3.40 1.16 10.11
N ASP A 102 -2.18 1.71 10.01
CA ASP A 102 -1.56 2.48 11.10
C ASP A 102 -0.52 3.46 10.54
N ILE A 103 -0.65 4.75 10.90
CA ILE A 103 0.30 5.80 10.50
C ILE A 103 1.75 5.47 10.87
N HIS A 104 1.99 4.66 11.91
CA HIS A 104 3.34 4.31 12.34
C HIS A 104 4.08 3.37 11.38
N THR A 105 3.38 2.70 10.46
CA THR A 105 4.02 1.91 9.41
C THR A 105 4.45 2.77 8.22
N ASP A 106 4.05 4.05 8.18
CA ASP A 106 4.57 5.06 7.24
C ASP A 106 5.52 6.02 7.98
N PRO A 107 6.82 5.69 8.10
CA PRO A 107 7.76 6.45 8.90
C PRO A 107 7.96 7.90 8.41
N LEU A 108 7.76 8.18 7.12
CA LEU A 108 7.91 9.53 6.57
C LEU A 108 6.68 10.38 6.88
N LEU A 109 5.47 9.84 6.67
CA LEU A 109 4.23 10.52 7.06
C LEU A 109 4.19 10.76 8.58
N TYR A 110 4.51 9.74 9.38
CA TYR A 110 4.55 9.88 10.83
C TYR A 110 5.57 10.93 11.27
N ARG A 111 6.76 10.99 10.66
CA ARG A 111 7.77 12.03 10.97
C ARG A 111 7.24 13.42 10.66
N ALA A 112 6.63 13.60 9.49
CA ALA A 112 6.06 14.88 9.07
C ALA A 112 4.92 15.37 9.97
N CYS A 113 4.13 14.43 10.53
CA CYS A 113 2.98 14.71 11.38
C CYS A 113 3.22 14.55 12.89
N SER A 114 4.40 14.10 13.32
CA SER A 114 4.69 13.71 14.71
C SER A 114 4.27 14.77 15.73
N ARG A 115 4.67 16.04 15.51
CA ARG A 115 4.32 17.17 16.38
C ARG A 115 2.82 17.44 16.41
N ASP A 116 2.14 17.36 15.28
CA ASP A 116 0.70 17.59 15.22
C ASP A 116 -0.08 16.45 15.88
N ILE A 117 0.40 15.20 15.76
CA ILE A 117 -0.14 14.04 16.47
C ILE A 117 0.03 14.22 17.97
N ASP A 118 1.19 14.67 18.44
CA ASP A 118 1.42 14.92 19.87
C ASP A 118 0.50 16.04 20.41
N ASN A 119 0.31 17.10 19.61
CA ASN A 119 -0.52 18.25 20.00
C ASN A 119 -2.01 17.94 20.02
N TYR A 120 -2.52 17.20 19.03
CA TYR A 120 -3.96 17.05 18.80
C TYR A 120 -4.49 15.63 19.07
N CYS A 121 -3.64 14.61 18.99
CA CYS A 121 -4.04 13.20 19.00
C CYS A 121 -3.27 12.35 20.03
N SER A 122 -2.57 12.98 21.00
CA SER A 122 -1.79 12.28 22.04
C SER A 122 -2.63 11.41 22.98
N HIS A 123 -3.89 11.78 23.19
CA HIS A 123 -4.86 11.02 23.97
C HIS A 123 -5.42 9.79 23.23
N ILE A 124 -5.15 9.66 21.92
CA ILE A 124 -5.61 8.55 21.10
C ILE A 124 -4.61 7.40 21.19
N GLN A 125 -5.12 6.21 21.52
CA GLN A 125 -4.32 5.00 21.58
C GLN A 125 -3.75 4.65 20.20
N LYS A 126 -2.44 4.38 20.14
CA LYS A 126 -1.72 3.88 18.94
C LYS A 126 -2.33 2.57 18.43
N GLY A 127 -2.19 2.27 17.13
CA GLY A 127 -2.80 1.11 16.50
C GLY A 127 -4.16 1.38 15.84
N ALA A 128 -4.56 0.46 14.96
CA ALA A 128 -5.83 0.38 14.27
C ALA A 128 -6.28 1.67 13.58
N GLY A 129 -5.33 2.45 13.06
CA GLY A 129 -5.60 3.65 12.26
C GLY A 129 -6.17 4.83 13.05
N ARG A 130 -6.35 4.71 14.37
CA ARG A 130 -7.04 5.74 15.17
C ARG A 130 -6.33 7.10 15.14
N GLN A 131 -5.00 7.10 15.24
CA GLN A 131 -4.23 8.34 15.16
C GLN A 131 -4.23 8.93 13.73
N LEU A 132 -4.28 8.10 12.70
CA LEU A 132 -4.45 8.55 11.32
C LEU A 132 -5.82 9.19 11.12
N GLU A 133 -6.88 8.56 11.61
CA GLU A 133 -8.25 9.09 11.55
C GLU A 133 -8.36 10.41 12.31
N CYS A 134 -7.78 10.50 13.50
CA CYS A 134 -7.74 11.73 14.29
C CYS A 134 -7.08 12.89 13.52
N ILE A 135 -5.88 12.67 12.95
CA ILE A 135 -5.15 13.75 12.27
C ILE A 135 -5.84 14.16 10.94
N ILE A 136 -6.51 13.22 10.26
CA ILE A 136 -7.38 13.52 9.11
C ILE A 136 -8.58 14.36 9.54
N GLY A 137 -9.16 14.07 10.71
CA GLY A 137 -10.23 14.89 11.29
C GLY A 137 -9.79 16.34 11.51
N VAL A 138 -8.60 16.54 12.08
CA VAL A 138 -8.02 17.88 12.27
C VAL A 138 -7.80 18.60 10.93
N LEU A 139 -7.37 17.89 9.89
CA LEU A 139 -7.19 18.45 8.54
C LEU A 139 -8.51 18.99 7.94
N HIS A 140 -9.63 18.31 8.19
CA HIS A 140 -10.93 18.66 7.62
C HIS A 140 -11.73 19.66 8.46
N ASP A 141 -11.36 19.84 9.73
CA ASP A 141 -12.01 20.77 10.66
C ASP A 141 -11.58 22.23 10.39
N LYS A 142 -12.24 22.85 9.42
CA LYS A 142 -11.98 24.24 8.98
C LYS A 142 -12.41 25.31 9.98
N ASP A 143 -13.29 24.96 10.92
CA ASP A 143 -13.86 25.90 11.88
C ASP A 143 -13.04 26.00 13.17
N SER A 144 -12.15 25.03 13.42
CA SER A 144 -11.26 25.06 14.57
C SER A 144 -10.05 25.97 14.38
N GLN A 145 -9.51 26.46 15.49
CA GLN A 145 -8.21 27.15 15.52
C GLN A 145 -7.02 26.21 15.29
N ARG A 146 -7.25 24.90 15.19
CA ARG A 146 -6.20 23.89 15.05
C ARG A 146 -5.73 23.85 13.61
N LYS A 147 -4.44 24.12 13.40
CA LYS A 147 -3.80 24.01 12.09
C LYS A 147 -2.64 23.03 12.18
N LEU A 148 -2.55 22.18 11.17
CA LEU A 148 -1.43 21.26 11.00
C LEU A 148 -0.20 22.04 10.52
N GLN A 149 0.99 21.50 10.81
CA GLN A 149 2.21 21.98 10.18
C GLN A 149 2.15 21.75 8.66
N TRP A 150 2.74 22.67 7.90
CA TRP A 150 2.73 22.60 6.43
C TRP A 150 3.24 21.26 5.88
N SER A 151 4.29 20.70 6.49
CA SER A 151 4.84 19.40 6.10
C SER A 151 3.85 18.26 6.32
N CYS A 152 3.16 18.24 7.47
CA CYS A 152 2.14 17.26 7.76
C CYS A 152 0.95 17.42 6.82
N GLU A 153 0.42 18.64 6.69
CA GLU A 153 -0.74 18.94 5.85
C GLU A 153 -0.50 18.50 4.39
N LYS A 154 0.65 18.86 3.83
CA LYS A 154 1.00 18.50 2.45
C LYS A 154 1.07 16.99 2.26
N MET A 155 1.87 16.29 3.08
CA MET A 155 2.03 14.84 2.95
C MET A 155 0.74 14.08 3.23
N LEU A 156 -0.04 14.53 4.23
CA LEU A 156 -1.30 13.88 4.59
C LEU A 156 -2.33 13.99 3.45
N LYS A 157 -2.43 15.15 2.79
CA LYS A 157 -3.30 15.32 1.60
C LYS A 157 -2.89 14.39 0.47
N GLU A 158 -1.59 14.32 0.15
CA GLU A 158 -1.09 13.40 -0.86
C GLU A 158 -1.45 11.94 -0.53
N ARG A 159 -1.25 11.53 0.73
CA ARG A 159 -1.59 10.17 1.19
C ARG A 159 -3.08 9.85 1.12
N ILE A 160 -3.96 10.80 1.46
CA ILE A 160 -5.41 10.63 1.34
C ILE A 160 -5.80 10.32 -0.11
N GLU A 161 -5.18 10.97 -1.10
CA GLU A 161 -5.42 10.66 -2.51
C GLU A 161 -4.85 9.30 -2.90
N MET A 162 -3.64 8.95 -2.45
CA MET A 162 -3.04 7.63 -2.70
C MET A 162 -3.89 6.49 -2.14
N TYR A 163 -4.52 6.66 -0.97
CA TYR A 163 -5.40 5.65 -0.36
C TYR A 163 -6.68 5.39 -1.16
N LYS A 164 -7.00 6.20 -2.17
CA LYS A 164 -8.14 5.97 -3.09
C LYS A 164 -7.76 5.08 -4.26
N ILE A 165 -6.47 4.84 -4.50
CA ILE A 165 -5.99 3.96 -5.57
C ILE A 165 -6.47 2.54 -5.27
N LYS A 166 -7.20 1.95 -6.21
CA LYS A 166 -7.73 0.58 -6.07
C LYS A 166 -6.70 -0.43 -6.58
N PRO A 167 -6.52 -1.58 -5.90
CA PRO A 167 -5.69 -2.65 -6.44
C PRO A 167 -6.23 -3.12 -7.79
N PRO A 168 -5.35 -3.54 -8.72
CA PRO A 168 -5.79 -4.23 -9.92
C PRO A 168 -6.63 -5.44 -9.52
N LYS A 169 -7.75 -5.67 -10.22
CA LYS A 169 -8.64 -6.80 -9.92
C LYS A 169 -7.85 -8.11 -10.08
N ARG A 170 -7.60 -8.80 -8.97
CA ARG A 170 -7.05 -10.15 -8.97
C ARG A 170 -8.15 -11.10 -9.38
N LEU A 171 -7.96 -11.80 -10.51
CA LEU A 171 -8.88 -12.84 -10.94
C LEU A 171 -8.60 -14.10 -10.11
N GLU A 172 -9.40 -14.35 -9.08
CA GLU A 172 -9.17 -15.50 -8.19
C GLU A 172 -9.88 -16.77 -8.68
N ASN A 173 -10.84 -16.64 -9.59
CA ASN A 173 -11.59 -17.77 -10.13
C ASN A 173 -12.00 -17.57 -11.60
N PHE A 174 -12.34 -18.69 -12.26
CA PHE A 174 -12.78 -18.73 -13.66
C PHE A 174 -14.06 -17.92 -13.91
N GLN A 175 -14.90 -17.72 -12.90
CA GLN A 175 -16.17 -17.01 -13.02
C GLN A 175 -15.96 -15.49 -13.15
N GLU A 176 -14.99 -14.94 -12.41
CA GLU A 176 -14.53 -13.56 -12.55
C GLU A 176 -13.78 -13.33 -13.85
N LEU A 177 -12.96 -14.31 -14.28
CA LEU A 177 -12.28 -14.27 -15.57
C LEU A 177 -13.31 -14.24 -16.71
N TYR A 178 -14.33 -15.10 -16.64
CA TYR A 178 -15.44 -15.12 -17.59
C TYR A 178 -16.18 -13.79 -17.62
N GLY A 179 -16.49 -13.21 -16.45
CA GLY A 179 -17.11 -11.89 -16.35
C GLY A 179 -16.28 -10.78 -17.00
N GLN A 180 -14.95 -10.77 -16.81
CA GLN A 180 -14.06 -9.80 -17.45
C GLN A 180 -13.97 -10.00 -18.97
N VAL A 181 -13.86 -11.24 -19.45
CA VAL A 181 -13.86 -11.57 -20.88
C VAL A 181 -15.19 -11.17 -21.53
N TYR A 182 -16.31 -11.41 -20.84
CA TYR A 182 -17.66 -11.09 -21.30
C TYR A 182 -17.94 -9.58 -21.33
N HIS A 183 -17.39 -8.79 -20.40
CA HIS A 183 -17.54 -7.34 -20.39
C HIS A 183 -16.49 -6.59 -21.23
N SER A 184 -15.48 -7.29 -21.78
CA SER A 184 -14.45 -6.69 -22.63
C SER A 184 -15.03 -6.18 -23.96
N PRO A 185 -14.56 -5.03 -24.49
CA PRO A 185 -14.91 -4.58 -25.83
C PRO A 185 -14.54 -5.61 -26.91
N SER A 186 -13.56 -6.47 -26.64
CA SER A 186 -13.14 -7.56 -27.54
C SER A 186 -13.86 -8.89 -27.27
N LYS A 187 -14.95 -8.94 -26.48
CA LYS A 187 -15.65 -10.18 -26.14
C LYS A 187 -16.04 -11.05 -27.34
N LYS A 188 -16.40 -10.43 -28.47
CA LYS A 188 -16.78 -11.13 -29.70
C LYS A 188 -15.61 -11.93 -30.26
N TYR A 189 -14.41 -11.37 -30.21
CA TYR A 189 -13.19 -12.05 -30.64
C TYR A 189 -12.93 -13.30 -29.80
N PHE A 190 -13.02 -13.19 -28.47
CA PHE A 190 -12.86 -14.34 -27.57
C PHE A 190 -13.89 -15.44 -27.82
N ILE A 191 -15.16 -15.09 -28.05
CA ILE A 191 -16.21 -16.06 -28.38
C ILE A 191 -15.92 -16.77 -29.70
N VAL A 192 -15.50 -16.03 -30.73
CA VAL A 192 -15.17 -16.60 -32.05
C VAL A 192 -13.99 -17.57 -31.95
N VAL A 193 -12.91 -17.19 -31.25
CA VAL A 193 -11.74 -18.06 -31.04
C VAL A 193 -12.12 -19.35 -30.30
N LEU A 194 -13.03 -19.26 -29.33
CA LEU A 194 -13.47 -20.42 -28.57
C LEU A 194 -14.36 -21.35 -29.40
N MET A 195 -15.23 -20.78 -30.25
CA MET A 195 -16.05 -21.55 -31.20
C MET A 195 -15.20 -22.22 -32.31
N THR A 196 -14.17 -21.54 -32.83
CA THR A 196 -13.28 -22.14 -33.83
C THR A 196 -12.44 -23.27 -33.24
N PHE A 197 -11.96 -23.13 -32.00
CA PHE A 197 -11.27 -24.23 -31.31
C PHE A 197 -12.16 -25.46 -31.12
N ILE A 198 -13.41 -25.28 -30.69
CA ILE A 198 -14.35 -26.39 -30.51
C ILE A 198 -14.67 -27.06 -31.86
N GLY A 199 -14.87 -26.27 -32.92
CA GLY A 199 -15.13 -26.79 -34.28
C GLY A 199 -13.90 -27.36 -35.00
N MET A 200 -12.70 -27.27 -34.43
CA MET A 200 -11.51 -28.01 -34.91
C MET A 200 -11.30 -29.33 -34.15
N ILE A 201 -11.91 -29.47 -32.97
CA ILE A 201 -11.80 -30.67 -32.13
C ILE A 201 -12.92 -31.68 -32.45
N PHE A 202 -14.06 -31.20 -32.94
CA PHE A 202 -15.21 -31.99 -33.43
C PHE A 202 -15.38 -31.82 -34.93
#